data_AF-A0A2A5QSK2-F1
#
_entry.id   AF-A0A2A5QSK2-F1
#
_cell.length_a   1.000
_cell.length_b   1.000
_cell.length_c   1.000
_cell.angle_alpha   90.00
_cell.angle_beta   90.00
_cell.angle_gamma   90.00
#
_symmetry.space_group_name_H-M   'P 1'
#
loop_
_entity.id
_entity.type
_entity.pdbx_description
1 polymer ?
#
loop_
_entity_poly.entity_id
_entity_poly.type
_entity_poly.pdbx_seq_one_letter_code
_entity_poly.pdbx_strand_id
1 'polypeptide(L)'
;MPSQQTSADGTTASTDEAETASPGLEAALPGDVDLDMPDDADDEEAAAIVAAIGAHLHDHALAAAAAAAEGEVTWDDERWSFAGRVRAQQHRTVRVPRGAPTDPWSAAGRTKQF
;
A
#
# COMPACT_ATOMS: atom_id res chain seq x y z
N MET A 1 44.96 50.89 32.48
CA MET A 1 43.63 50.42 32.04
C MET A 1 43.44 50.76 30.57
N PRO A 2 43.82 49.87 29.63
CA PRO A 2 43.34 49.90 28.26
C PRO A 2 42.46 48.68 27.95
N SER A 3 41.27 48.95 27.42
CA SER A 3 40.41 48.04 26.66
C SER A 3 41.18 47.35 25.53
N GLN A 4 40.73 46.17 25.07
CA GLN A 4 40.72 45.62 23.70
C GLN A 4 40.26 44.14 23.81
N GLN A 5 39.49 43.50 22.94
CA GLN A 5 38.59 43.83 21.84
C GLN A 5 37.84 42.51 21.56
N THR A 6 36.60 42.59 21.07
CA THR A 6 35.91 41.46 20.44
C THR A 6 36.61 41.10 19.13
N SER A 7 36.77 39.81 18.83
CA SER A 7 37.06 39.34 17.48
C SER A 7 36.40 37.98 17.31
N ALA A 8 35.30 38.01 16.56
CA ALA A 8 34.78 36.86 15.85
C ALA A 8 35.71 36.55 14.67
N ASP A 9 36.08 35.29 14.50
CA ASP A 9 36.05 34.51 13.25
C ASP A 9 36.62 33.12 13.60
N GLY A 10 35.87 32.04 13.48
CA GLY A 10 35.82 31.30 12.23
C GLY A 10 36.03 29.81 12.54
N THR A 11 35.08 29.21 13.27
CA THR A 11 34.98 27.75 13.34
C THR A 11 34.16 27.32 12.13
N THR A 12 34.86 27.00 11.04
CA THR A 12 34.32 26.09 10.03
C THR A 12 34.20 24.73 10.68
N ALA A 13 33.06 24.48 11.32
CA ALA A 13 32.63 23.12 11.58
C ALA A 13 32.36 22.51 10.19
N SER A 14 33.26 21.63 9.74
CA SER A 14 32.93 20.63 8.75
C SER A 14 31.75 19.84 9.33
N THR A 15 30.54 20.27 8.98
CA THR A 15 29.39 19.38 8.97
C THR A 15 29.73 18.36 7.91
N ASP A 16 30.22 17.21 8.38
CA ASP A 16 30.10 15.95 7.69
C ASP A 16 28.61 15.78 7.40
N GLU A 17 28.17 16.29 6.25
CA GLU A 17 26.90 15.94 5.67
C GLU A 17 27.06 14.46 5.32
N ALA A 18 26.75 13.63 6.32
CA ALA A 18 26.21 12.31 6.09
C ALA A 18 24.98 12.54 5.21
N GLU A 19 25.23 12.62 3.90
CA GLU A 19 24.23 12.44 2.87
C GLU A 19 23.74 11.01 3.09
N THR A 20 22.75 10.93 3.99
CA THR A 20 21.82 9.83 4.10
C THR A 20 21.33 9.60 2.69
N ALA A 21 21.98 8.67 1.99
CA ALA A 21 21.42 8.04 0.83
C ALA A 21 20.10 7.48 1.32
N SER A 22 19.01 8.23 1.12
CA SER A 22 17.66 7.73 1.17
C SER A 22 17.72 6.45 0.36
N PRO A 23 17.62 5.24 0.95
CA PRO A 23 17.58 4.04 0.15
C PRO A 23 16.38 4.26 -0.78
N GLY A 24 16.69 4.40 -2.07
CA GLY A 24 15.75 4.91 -3.06
C GLY A 24 14.43 4.18 -2.93
N LEU A 25 13.34 4.92 -3.04
CA LEU A 25 11.98 4.38 -3.11
C LEU A 25 11.88 3.23 -4.14
N GLU A 26 12.79 3.18 -5.11
CA GLU A 26 13.11 2.06 -6.01
C GLU A 26 13.24 0.67 -5.36
N ALA A 27 13.69 0.57 -4.10
CA ALA A 27 13.79 -0.73 -3.43
C ALA A 27 12.42 -1.21 -2.89
N ALA A 28 11.48 -0.29 -2.68
CA ALA A 28 10.16 -0.54 -2.12
C ALA A 28 9.07 -0.69 -3.20
N LEU A 29 9.22 -0.01 -4.32
CA LEU A 29 8.31 -0.10 -5.46
C LEU A 29 8.78 -1.18 -6.43
N PRO A 30 7.89 -2.06 -6.92
CA PRO A 30 8.26 -2.99 -7.99
C PRO A 30 8.68 -2.18 -9.22
N GLY A 31 9.79 -2.57 -9.87
CA GLY A 31 10.43 -1.78 -10.94
C GLY A 31 9.58 -1.51 -12.19
N ASP A 32 8.37 -2.06 -12.27
CA ASP A 32 7.38 -1.80 -13.32
C ASP A 32 6.38 -0.67 -12.95
N VAL A 33 6.49 -0.08 -11.76
CA VAL A 33 5.60 1.00 -11.28
C VAL A 33 6.31 2.35 -11.38
N ASP A 34 5.69 3.25 -12.14
CA ASP A 34 6.10 4.65 -12.29
C ASP A 34 5.11 5.55 -11.54
N LEU A 35 5.63 6.52 -10.78
CA LEU A 35 4.83 7.49 -10.04
C LEU A 35 5.19 8.90 -10.53
N ASP A 36 4.21 9.55 -11.15
CA ASP A 36 4.32 10.92 -11.63
C ASP A 36 3.75 11.88 -10.58
N MET A 37 4.50 12.95 -10.30
CA MET A 37 4.11 13.99 -9.35
C MET A 37 3.56 15.20 -10.13
N PRO A 38 2.44 15.81 -9.69
CA PRO A 38 1.92 17.01 -10.33
C PRO A 38 2.96 18.14 -10.36
N ASP A 39 3.09 18.82 -11.49
CA ASP A 39 4.07 19.91 -11.70
C ASP A 39 3.91 21.07 -10.70
N ASP A 40 2.69 21.28 -10.19
CA ASP A 40 2.35 22.36 -9.26
C ASP A 40 2.37 21.93 -7.78
N ALA A 41 2.71 20.67 -7.47
CA ALA A 41 2.77 20.20 -6.09
C ALA A 41 3.96 20.82 -5.35
N ASP A 42 3.68 21.47 -4.22
CA ASP A 42 4.75 21.91 -3.32
C ASP A 42 5.33 20.74 -2.51
N ASP A 43 6.45 20.98 -1.83
CA ASP A 43 7.15 19.93 -1.07
C ASP A 43 6.28 19.31 0.03
N GLU A 44 5.37 20.08 0.63
CA GLU A 44 4.47 19.60 1.68
C GLU A 44 3.37 18.71 1.09
N GLU A 45 2.79 19.13 -0.02
CA GLU A 45 1.81 18.35 -0.78
C GLU A 45 2.43 17.06 -1.34
N ALA A 46 3.64 17.14 -1.89
CA ALA A 46 4.39 15.99 -2.36
C ALA A 46 4.66 14.98 -1.23
N ALA A 47 5.09 15.47 -0.06
CA ALA A 47 5.30 14.62 1.10
C ALA A 47 3.98 13.97 1.57
N ALA A 48 2.87 14.70 1.56
CA ALA A 48 1.55 14.18 1.94
C ALA A 48 1.07 13.06 0.98
N ILE A 49 1.28 13.24 -0.32
CA ILE A 49 0.94 12.24 -1.34
C ILE A 49 1.76 10.96 -1.13
N VAL A 50 3.08 11.09 -1.00
CA VAL A 50 3.97 9.94 -0.76
C VAL A 50 3.62 9.22 0.54
N ALA A 51 3.32 9.96 1.61
CA ALA A 51 2.90 9.38 2.89
C ALA A 51 1.57 8.62 2.77
N ALA A 52 0.58 9.15 2.05
CA ALA A 52 -0.70 8.49 1.84
C ALA A 52 -0.54 7.19 1.04
N ILE A 53 0.28 7.19 -0.01
CA ILE A 53 0.58 5.99 -0.80
C ILE A 53 1.30 4.96 0.06
N GLY A 54 2.34 5.37 0.80
CA GLY A 54 3.09 4.48 1.69
C GLY A 54 2.22 3.84 2.77
N ALA A 55 1.34 4.61 3.41
CA ALA A 55 0.39 4.10 4.38
C ALA A 55 -0.57 3.07 3.77
N HIS A 56 -1.09 3.35 2.56
CA HIS A 56 -1.97 2.42 1.86
C HIS A 56 -1.27 1.09 1.53
N LEU A 57 -0.04 1.15 1.03
CA LEU A 57 0.75 -0.05 0.70
C LEU A 57 1.09 -0.86 1.97
N HIS A 58 1.39 -0.18 3.07
CA HIS A 58 1.63 -0.83 4.36
C HIS A 58 0.39 -1.58 4.86
N ASP A 59 -0.77 -0.92 4.86
CA ASP A 59 -2.04 -1.52 5.26
C ASP A 59 -2.40 -2.71 4.36
N HIS A 60 -2.17 -2.59 3.05
CA HIS A 60 -2.39 -3.69 2.11
C HIS A 60 -1.48 -4.88 2.39
N ALA A 61 -0.19 -4.64 2.71
CA ALA A 61 0.73 -5.70 3.09
C ALA A 61 0.31 -6.41 4.38
N LEU A 62 -0.19 -5.67 5.38
CA LEU A 62 -0.73 -6.25 6.62
C LEU A 62 -1.98 -7.08 6.37
N ALA A 63 -2.91 -6.59 5.54
CA ALA A 63 -4.10 -7.33 5.16
C ALA A 63 -3.76 -8.61 4.39
N ALA A 64 -2.80 -8.55 3.46
CA ALA A 64 -2.32 -9.73 2.73
C ALA A 64 -1.62 -10.74 3.65
N ALA A 65 -0.84 -10.28 4.63
CA ALA A 65 -0.22 -11.15 5.63
C ALA A 65 -1.26 -11.81 6.54
N ALA A 66 -2.31 -11.07 6.94
CA ALA A 66 -3.44 -11.64 7.66
C ALA A 66 -4.15 -12.70 6.81
N ALA A 67 -4.41 -12.41 5.54
CA ALA A 67 -4.99 -13.31 4.54
C ALA A 67 -4.20 -14.61 4.34
N ALA A 68 -2.86 -14.55 4.40
CA ALA A 68 -2.02 -15.73 4.33
C ALA A 68 -1.98 -16.55 5.63
N ALA A 69 -2.28 -15.92 6.78
CA ALA A 69 -2.31 -16.57 8.08
C ALA A 69 -3.67 -17.20 8.40
N GLU A 70 -4.75 -16.65 7.86
CA GLU A 70 -6.04 -17.33 7.86
C GLU A 70 -5.95 -18.58 6.95
N GLY A 71 -6.38 -19.72 7.50
CA GLY A 71 -6.12 -21.05 6.93
C GLY A 71 -6.85 -21.30 5.61
N GLU A 72 -7.13 -22.57 5.32
CA GLU A 72 -7.71 -22.98 4.03
C GLU A 72 -8.92 -22.12 3.64
N VAL A 73 -8.82 -21.44 2.49
CA VAL A 73 -9.84 -20.48 2.03
C VAL A 73 -11.16 -21.21 1.91
N THR A 74 -12.11 -20.87 2.77
CA THR A 74 -13.45 -21.45 2.77
C THR A 74 -14.48 -20.41 2.38
N TRP A 75 -15.64 -20.90 1.96
CA TRP A 75 -16.79 -20.06 1.68
C TRP A 75 -17.43 -19.42 2.93
N ASP A 76 -16.89 -19.58 4.14
CA ASP A 76 -17.57 -19.13 5.36
C ASP A 76 -17.74 -17.61 5.46
N ASP A 77 -16.70 -16.86 5.12
CA ASP A 77 -16.71 -15.40 5.14
C ASP A 77 -17.01 -14.75 3.77
N GLU A 78 -16.71 -15.45 2.66
CA GLU A 78 -16.81 -14.87 1.31
C GLU A 78 -18.14 -15.13 0.60
N ARG A 79 -18.97 -16.04 1.14
CA ARG A 79 -20.23 -16.50 0.50
C ARG A 79 -21.18 -15.39 0.10
N TRP A 80 -21.31 -14.39 0.97
CA TRP A 80 -22.24 -13.28 0.75
C TRP A 80 -21.74 -12.33 -0.32
N SER A 81 -20.42 -12.06 -0.33
CA SER A 81 -19.78 -11.22 -1.35
C SER A 81 -19.92 -11.85 -2.75
N PHE A 82 -19.62 -13.14 -2.88
CA PHE A 82 -19.76 -13.84 -4.15
C PHE A 82 -21.22 -13.92 -4.62
N ALA A 83 -22.16 -14.27 -3.74
CA ALA A 83 -23.59 -14.30 -4.09
C ALA A 83 -24.11 -12.91 -4.51
N GLY A 84 -23.63 -11.84 -3.87
CA GLY A 84 -23.90 -10.46 -4.27
C GLY A 84 -23.38 -10.14 -5.67
N ARG A 85 -22.16 -10.57 -5.99
CA ARG A 85 -21.56 -10.41 -7.33
C ARG A 85 -22.33 -11.17 -8.40
N VAL A 86 -22.75 -12.41 -8.12
CA VAL A 86 -23.60 -13.19 -9.05
C VAL A 86 -24.94 -12.49 -9.28
N ARG A 87 -25.57 -11.95 -8.22
CA ARG A 87 -26.80 -11.16 -8.36
C ARG A 87 -26.61 -9.92 -9.25
N ALA A 88 -25.51 -9.21 -9.09
CA ALA A 88 -25.22 -8.02 -9.89
C ALA A 88 -24.97 -8.37 -11.36
N GLN A 89 -24.16 -9.40 -11.63
CA GLN A 89 -23.70 -9.71 -12.98
C GLN A 89 -24.65 -10.63 -13.78
N GLN A 90 -25.33 -11.56 -13.11
CA GLN A 90 -26.19 -12.56 -13.73
C GLN A 90 -27.68 -12.32 -13.45
N HIS A 91 -28.02 -11.26 -12.72
CA HIS A 91 -29.39 -10.92 -12.32
C HIS A 91 -30.14 -12.06 -11.62
N ARG A 92 -29.42 -12.98 -10.97
CA ARG A 92 -29.97 -14.14 -10.25
C ARG A 92 -29.37 -14.22 -8.85
N THR A 93 -30.20 -14.55 -7.87
CA THR A 93 -29.76 -14.87 -6.51
C THR A 93 -29.43 -16.37 -6.42
N VAL A 94 -28.25 -16.69 -5.90
CA VAL A 94 -27.77 -18.08 -5.71
C VAL A 94 -27.26 -18.28 -4.28
N ARG A 95 -27.31 -19.52 -3.78
CA ARG A 95 -26.71 -19.88 -2.49
C ARG A 95 -25.50 -20.77 -2.74
N VAL A 96 -24.29 -20.26 -2.45
CA VAL A 96 -23.06 -21.03 -2.69
C VAL A 96 -22.94 -22.17 -1.66
N PRO A 97 -22.87 -23.45 -2.10
CA PRO A 97 -22.63 -24.59 -1.21
C PRO A 97 -21.22 -24.54 -0.59
N ARG A 98 -21.06 -25.05 0.64
CA ARG A 98 -19.73 -25.13 1.30
C ARG A 98 -18.72 -25.97 0.54
N GLY A 99 -19.16 -26.98 -0.20
CA GLY A 99 -18.30 -27.83 -1.04
C GLY A 99 -18.06 -27.30 -2.45
N ALA A 100 -18.49 -26.08 -2.78
CA ALA A 100 -18.13 -25.46 -4.05
C ALA A 100 -16.63 -25.14 -4.08
N PRO A 101 -15.97 -25.17 -5.26
CA PRO A 101 -14.60 -24.68 -5.38
C PRO A 101 -14.49 -23.28 -4.80
N THR A 102 -13.49 -23.00 -3.97
CA THR A 102 -13.31 -21.69 -3.31
C THR A 102 -12.62 -20.67 -4.21
N ASP A 103 -11.97 -21.13 -5.29
CA ASP A 103 -11.56 -20.26 -6.40
C ASP A 103 -12.78 -19.61 -7.09
N PRO A 104 -12.87 -18.27 -7.12
CA PRO A 104 -14.02 -17.56 -7.67
C PRO A 104 -14.27 -17.85 -9.15
N TRP A 105 -13.23 -18.11 -9.94
CA TRP A 105 -13.37 -18.40 -11.38
C TRP A 105 -14.00 -19.78 -11.60
N SER A 106 -13.51 -20.79 -10.89
CA SER A 106 -14.07 -22.14 -10.88
C SER A 106 -15.51 -22.16 -10.35
N ALA A 107 -15.81 -21.37 -9.33
CA ALA A 107 -17.16 -21.24 -8.79
C ALA A 107 -18.11 -20.55 -9.77
N ALA A 108 -17.67 -19.50 -10.47
CA ALA A 108 -18.46 -18.79 -11.46
C ALA A 108 -18.88 -19.72 -12.62
N GLY A 109 -18.01 -20.62 -13.05
CA GLY A 109 -18.34 -21.64 -14.06
C GLY A 109 -19.38 -22.67 -13.61
N ARG A 110 -19.61 -22.80 -12.29
CA ARG A 110 -20.55 -23.78 -11.70
C ARG A 110 -21.80 -23.15 -11.08
N THR A 111 -22.10 -21.87 -11.35
CA THR A 111 -23.28 -21.19 -10.79
C THR A 111 -24.62 -21.82 -11.13
N LYS A 112 -24.68 -22.65 -12.17
CA LYS A 112 -25.87 -23.46 -12.50
C LYS A 112 -26.15 -24.60 -11.51
N GLN A 113 -25.16 -25.01 -10.72
CA GLN A 113 -25.25 -26.06 -9.70
C GLN A 113 -25.53 -25.47 -8.31
N PHE A 114 -25.63 -24.15 -8.20
CA PHE A 114 -25.96 -23.38 -7.00
C PHE A 114 -27.43 -22.94 -6.97
#